data_AF-A0A1G0MY03-F1
#
_entry.id   AF-A0A1G0MY03-F1
#
_cell.length_a   1.000
_cell.length_b   1.000
_cell.length_c   1.000
_cell.angle_alpha   90.00
_cell.angle_beta   90.00
_cell.angle_gamma   90.00
#
_symmetry.space_group_name_H-M   'P 1'
#
loop_
_entity.id
_entity.type
_entity.pdbx_description
1 polymer ?
#
loop_
_entity_poly.entity_id
_entity_poly.type
_entity_poly.pdbx_seq_one_letter_code
_entity_poly.pdbx_strand_id
1 'polypeptide(L)' 'MEERINELELRYMQQEHTIQELNEIVCRQEVAIESLKRDLSTLKEQLMAMSPSVSRDPDQEEPPPHY' A
#
# COMPACT_ATOMS: atom_id res chain seq x y z
N MET A 1 -37.88 -16.06 -30.41
CA MET A 1 -36.60 -16.61 -29.90
C MET A 1 -35.47 -15.62 -30.16
N GLU A 2 -35.38 -15.05 -31.36
CA GLU A 2 -34.39 -14.01 -31.71
C GLU A 2 -34.38 -12.81 -30.76
N GLU A 3 -35.54 -12.28 -30.37
CA GLU A 3 -35.60 -11.13 -29.43
C GLU A 3 -34.92 -11.41 -28.08
N ARG A 4 -35.08 -12.62 -27.54
CA ARG A 4 -34.45 -13.02 -26.28
C ARG A 4 -32.94 -13.19 -26.42
N ILE A 5 -32.47 -13.60 -27.60
CA ILE A 5 -31.04 -13.70 -27.90
C ILE A 5 -30.44 -12.29 -27.99
N ASN A 6 -31.09 -11.38 -28.73
CA ASN A 6 -30.63 -9.99 -28.85
C ASN A 6 -30.57 -9.27 -27.50
N GLU A 7 -31.56 -9.51 -26.62
CA GLU A 7 -31.55 -8.95 -25.27
C GLU A 7 -30.39 -9.49 -24.43
N LEU A 8 -30.08 -10.78 -24.55
CA LEU A 8 -28.94 -11.39 -23.86
C LEU A 8 -27.60 -10.86 -24.39
N GLU A 9 -27.46 -10.66 -25.70
CA GLU A 9 -26.27 -10.06 -26.30
C GLU A 9 -26.04 -8.63 -25.81
N LEU A 10 -27.09 -7.82 -25.75
CA LEU A 10 -27.00 -6.46 -25.21
C LEU A 10 -26.55 -6.46 -23.74
N ARG A 11 -27.17 -7.31 -22.91
CA ARG A 11 -26.80 -7.44 -21.49
C ARG A 11 -25.38 -7.95 -21.32
N TYR A 12 -24.95 -8.88 -22.17
CA TYR A 12 -23.59 -9.41 -22.15
C TYR A 12 -22.56 -8.32 -22.49
N MET A 13 -22.81 -7.51 -23.52
CA MET A 13 -21.94 -6.38 -23.88
C MET A 13 -21.87 -5.33 -22.76
N GLN A 14 -22.98 -5.06 -22.07
CA GLN A 14 -22.99 -4.16 -20.90
C GLN A 14 -22.16 -4.73 -19.74
N GLN A 15 -22.26 -6.04 -19.49
CA GLN A 15 -21.47 -6.71 -18.46
C GLN A 15 -19.98 -6.70 -18.80
N GLU A 16 -19.61 -6.97 -20.06
CA GLU A 16 -18.22 -6.93 -20.51
C GLU A 16 -17.61 -5.53 -20.31
N HIS A 17 -18.34 -4.48 -20.69
CA HIS A 17 -17.93 -3.10 -20.45
C HIS A 17 -17.72 -2.81 -18.96
N THR A 18 -18.69 -3.22 -18.14
CA THR A 18 -18.61 -3.01 -16.68
C THR A 18 -17.40 -3.73 -16.08
N ILE A 19 -17.11 -4.96 -16.52
CA ILE A 19 -15.94 -5.73 -16.06
C ILE A 19 -14.65 -4.99 -16.43
N GLN A 20 -14.56 -4.47 -17.65
CA GLN A 20 -13.40 -3.71 -18.10
C GLN A 20 -13.18 -2.44 -17.28
N GLU A 21 -14.24 -1.67 -17.02
CA GLU A 21 -14.17 -0.47 -16.17
C GLU A 21 -13.73 -0.79 -14.75
N LEU A 22 -14.27 -1.87 -14.16
CA LEU A 22 -13.88 -2.31 -12.82
C LEU A 22 -12.42 -2.75 -12.78
N ASN A 23 -11.94 -3.46 -13.80
CA ASN A 23 -10.54 -3.86 -13.90
C ASN A 23 -9.60 -2.64 -13.94
N GLU A 24 -9.93 -1.64 -14.76
CA GLU A 24 -9.16 -0.39 -14.84
C GLU A 24 -9.12 0.37 -13.51
N ILE A 25 -10.22 0.36 -12.75
CA ILE A 25 -10.26 0.94 -11.39
C ILE A 25 -9.36 0.13 -10.45
N VAL A 26 -9.44 -1.20 -10.46
CA VAL A 26 -8.64 -2.07 -9.59
C VAL A 26 -7.15 -1.89 -9.86
N CYS A 27 -6.71 -1.88 -11.14
CA CYS A 27 -5.31 -1.65 -11.47
C CYS A 27 -4.81 -0.28 -10.98
N ARG A 28 -5.61 0.78 -11.14
CA ARG A 28 -5.24 2.10 -10.62
C ARG A 28 -5.13 2.12 -9.09
N GLN A 29 -6.04 1.43 -8.41
CA GLN A 29 -6.01 1.30 -6.95
C GLN A 29 -4.79 0.51 -6.48
N GLU A 30 -4.40 -0.56 -7.17
CA GLU A 30 -3.22 -1.35 -6.85
C GLU A 30 -1.95 -0.48 -6.88
N VAL A 31 -1.76 0.30 -7.95
CA VAL A 31 -0.63 1.24 -8.06
C VAL A 31 -0.62 2.26 -6.92
N ALA A 32 -1.78 2.82 -6.56
CA ALA A 32 -1.88 3.77 -5.46
C ALA A 32 -1.53 3.12 -4.10
N ILE A 33 -2.00 1.89 -3.85
CA ILE A 33 -1.69 1.14 -2.64
C ILE A 33 -0.20 0.83 -2.54
N GLU A 34 0.44 0.44 -3.65
CA GLU A 34 1.89 0.23 -3.66
C GLU A 34 2.66 1.50 -3.31
N SER A 35 2.26 2.65 -3.87
CA SER A 35 2.87 3.94 -3.54
C SER A 35 2.76 4.23 -2.05
N LEU A 36 1.55 4.12 -1.48
CA LEU A 36 1.30 4.37 -0.06
C LEU A 36 2.11 3.41 0.83
N LYS A 37 2.24 2.13 0.45
CA LYS A 37 3.07 1.16 1.17
C LYS A 37 4.55 1.57 1.19
N ARG A 38 5.09 2.06 0.06
CA ARG A 38 6.48 2.55 -0.03
C ARG A 38 6.69 3.79 0.84
N ASP A 39 5.75 4.74 0.79
CA ASP A 39 5.80 5.96 1.59
C ASP A 39 5.77 5.64 3.09
N LEU A 40 4.91 4.71 3.52
CA LEU A 40 4.84 4.25 4.90
C LEU A 40 6.13 3.54 5.37
N SER A 41 6.76 2.73 4.51
CA SER A 41 8.06 2.12 4.83
C SER A 41 9.12 3.18 5.06
N THR A 42 9.19 4.15 4.15
CA THR A 42 10.15 5.26 4.22
C THR A 42 9.95 6.09 5.49
N LEU A 43 8.69 6.41 5.83
CA LEU A 43 8.36 7.14 7.06
C LEU A 43 8.76 6.34 8.31
N LYS A 44 8.53 5.03 8.33
CA LYS A 44 8.95 4.15 9.43
C LYS A 44 10.46 4.15 9.61
N GLU A 45 11.22 4.05 8.52
CA GLU A 45 12.68 4.11 8.54
C GLU A 45 13.19 5.45 9.09
N GLN A 46 12.59 6.57 8.68
CA GLN A 46 12.91 7.89 9.20
C GLN A 46 12.63 8.00 10.70
N LEU A 47 11.49 7.51 11.17
CA LEU A 47 11.16 7.51 12.60
C LEU A 47 12.13 6.66 13.43
N MET A 48 12.57 5.51 12.90
CA MET A 48 13.59 4.68 13.55
C MET A 48 14.95 5.37 13.58
N ALA A 49 15.35 6.06 12.51
CA ALA A 49 16.60 6.82 12.44
C ALA A 49 16.59 8.05 13.39
N MET A 50 15.42 8.64 13.63
CA MET A 50 15.26 9.77 14.55
C MET A 50 15.16 9.35 16.01
N SER A 51 14.92 8.07 16.31
CA SER A 51 14.92 7.54 17.67
C SER A 51 16.37 7.32 18.11
N PRO A 52 16.94 8.13 19.02
CA PRO A 52 18.25 7.87 19.55
C PRO A 52 18.14 6.65 20.47
N SER A 53 18.69 5.53 20.04
CA SER A 53 19.13 4.41 20.89
C SER A 53 18.34 4.21 22.19
N VAL A 54 17.25 3.42 22.15
CA VAL A 54 16.71 2.73 23.35
C VAL A 54 17.64 1.55 23.73
N SER A 55 18.95 1.77 23.67
CA SER A 55 20.00 0.77 23.92
C SER A 55 21.32 1.45 24.27
N ARG A 56 21.29 2.41 25.20
CA ARG A 56 22.44 2.65 26.07
C ARG A 56 21.97 2.40 27.48
N ASP A 57 22.33 1.25 28.00
CA ASP A 57 22.15 0.90 29.41
C ASP A 57 22.84 2.00 30.24
N PRO A 58 22.14 2.70 31.16
CA PRO A 58 22.76 3.71 32.01
C PRO A 58 23.80 3.14 32.99
N ASP A 59 23.93 1.81 33.09
CA ASP A 59 24.91 1.11 33.95
C ASP A 59 26.32 0.98 33.34
N GLN A 60 26.56 1.48 32.12
CA GLN A 60 27.88 1.44 31.44
C GLN A 60 28.56 2.82 31.35
N GLU A 61 28.19 3.77 32.21
CA GLU A 61 29.04 4.94 32.46
C GLU A 61 30.15 4.55 33.44
N GLU A 62 31.27 4.04 32.91
CA GLU A 62 32.50 3.93 33.71
C GLU A 62 32.87 5.34 34.24
N PRO A 63 33.05 5.51 35.56
CA PRO A 63 33.30 6.82 36.14
C PRO A 63 34.63 7.40 35.63
N PRO A 64 34.73 8.73 35.41
CA PRO A 64 35.88 9.33 34.77
C PRO A 64 37.14 9.21 35.64
N PRO A 65 38.34 9.03 35.04
CA PRO A 65 39.58 8.94 35.77
C PRO A 65 39.95 10.30 36.34
N HIS A 66 39.97 10.41 37.68
CA HIS A 66 40.51 11.57 38.37
C HIS A 66 42.05 11.53 38.33
N TYR A 67 42.66 12.57 37.76
CA TYR A 67 44.09 12.90 37.88
C TYR A 67 44.32 13.91 39.01
#